data_AF-A0A2M8D329-F1
#
_entry.id   AF-A0A2M8D329-F1
#
_cell.length_a   1.000
_cell.length_b   1.000
_cell.length_c   1.000
_cell.angle_alpha   90.00
_cell.angle_beta   90.00
_cell.angle_gamma   90.00
#
_symmetry.space_group_name_H-M   'P 1'
#
loop_
_entity.id
_entity.type
_entity.pdbx_description
1 polymer ?
#
loop_
_entity_poly.entity_id
_entity_poly.type
_entity_poly.pdbx_seq_one_letter_code
_entity_poly.pdbx_strand_id
1 'polypeptide(L)'
;KDIQQARILEQMTADFHLPIRMHIEPIVREKDGLAMSSRNVYLSPDEREAAVCLSRAIRLVESHFKDGEREAAVLLTKAEKEIQKQPLAIIDYVELVDYLTLAPLKNVTDRAILALAVYFGQTRLIDNTILE
;
A
#
# COMPACT_ATOMS: atom_id res chain seq x y z
N LYS A 1 -0.35 5.80 6.83
CA LYS A 1 0.21 5.73 5.45
C LYS A 1 1.53 4.98 5.45
N ASP A 2 2.55 5.44 6.17
CA ASP A 2 3.87 4.78 6.22
C ASP A 2 3.84 3.56 7.17
N ILE A 3 3.16 2.49 6.77
CA ILE A 3 2.85 1.34 7.64
C ILE A 3 4.11 0.61 8.11
N GLN A 4 5.11 0.43 7.25
CA GLN A 4 6.40 -0.17 7.62
C GLN A 4 7.09 0.65 8.73
N GLN A 5 7.13 1.98 8.60
CA GLN A 5 7.69 2.85 9.63
C GLN A 5 6.91 2.72 10.94
N ALA A 6 5.57 2.68 10.88
CA ALA A 6 4.75 2.53 12.08
C ALA A 6 4.97 1.16 12.77
N ARG A 7 5.26 0.08 12.03
CA ARG A 7 5.61 -1.23 12.60
C ARG A 7 7.00 -1.22 13.23
N ILE A 8 7.99 -0.65 12.55
CA ILE A 8 9.36 -0.52 13.08
C ILE A 8 9.36 0.27 14.39
N LEU A 9 8.63 1.40 14.45
CA LEU A 9 8.56 2.21 15.66
C LEU A 9 7.82 1.51 16.80
N GLU A 10 6.76 0.76 16.51
CA GLU A 10 6.06 -0.04 17.52
C GLU A 10 6.98 -1.11 18.11
N GLN A 11 7.68 -1.87 17.26
CA GLN A 11 8.66 -2.86 17.69
C GLN A 11 9.76 -2.23 18.54
N MET A 12 10.33 -1.10 18.10
CA MET A 12 11.35 -0.36 18.83
C MET A 12 10.85 0.09 20.21
N THR A 13 9.63 0.60 20.31
CA THR A 13 9.06 1.03 21.60
C THR A 13 8.86 -0.13 22.57
N ALA A 14 8.47 -1.31 22.05
CA ALA A 14 8.31 -2.52 22.85
C ALA A 14 9.68 -3.06 23.32
N ASP A 15 10.64 -3.21 22.41
CA ASP A 15 11.96 -3.79 22.70
C ASP A 15 12.74 -2.97 23.74
N PHE A 16 12.63 -1.63 23.66
CA PHE A 16 13.30 -0.73 24.59
C PHE A 16 12.46 -0.33 25.79
N HIS A 17 11.28 -0.94 25.99
CA HIS A 17 10.39 -0.67 27.12
C HIS A 17 10.09 0.83 27.29
N LEU A 18 9.94 1.55 26.17
CA LEU A 18 9.68 2.98 26.19
C LEU A 18 8.24 3.22 26.70
N PRO A 19 8.00 4.18 27.60
CA PRO A 19 6.66 4.49 28.11
C PRO A 19 5.86 5.32 27.10
N ILE A 20 5.79 4.86 25.84
CA ILE A 20 5.14 5.51 24.71
C ILE A 20 4.04 4.58 24.19
N ARG A 21 2.83 5.12 23.99
CA ARG A 21 1.75 4.41 23.30
C ARG A 21 1.66 4.94 21.88
N MET A 22 1.89 4.05 20.91
CA MET A 22 1.70 4.34 19.49
C MET A 22 0.22 4.32 19.12
N HIS A 23 -0.23 5.32 18.36
CA HIS A 23 -1.57 5.38 17.78
C HIS A 23 -1.41 5.48 16.26
N ILE A 24 -1.81 4.43 15.53
CA ILE A 24 -1.75 4.43 14.07
C ILE A 24 -3.07 4.94 13.52
N GLU A 25 -3.02 6.09 12.86
CA GLU A 25 -4.18 6.68 12.21
C GLU A 25 -4.43 6.09 10.81
N PRO A 26 -5.70 6.00 10.38
CA PRO A 26 -6.06 5.61 9.01
C PRO A 26 -5.40 6.50 7.95
N ILE A 27 -5.25 5.96 6.74
CA ILE A 27 -4.77 6.74 5.59
C ILE A 27 -5.83 7.77 5.19
N VAL A 28 -5.52 9.05 5.36
CA VAL A 28 -6.34 10.12 4.79
C VAL A 28 -6.14 10.15 3.27
N ARG A 29 -7.25 10.21 2.54
CA ARG A 29 -7.28 10.17 1.08
C ARG A 29 -7.92 11.43 0.53
N GLU A 30 -7.47 11.84 -0.65
CA GLU A 30 -8.15 12.85 -1.46
C GLU A 30 -9.51 12.32 -1.95
N LYS A 31 -10.37 13.19 -2.48
CA LYS A 31 -11.74 12.85 -2.87
C LYS A 31 -11.83 11.69 -3.88
N ASP A 32 -10.82 11.57 -4.74
CA ASP A 32 -10.72 10.52 -5.75
C ASP A 32 -10.09 9.22 -5.22
N GLY A 33 -9.59 9.22 -3.99
CA GLY A 33 -9.02 8.06 -3.31
C GLY A 33 -7.50 8.03 -3.27
N LEU A 34 -6.78 8.96 -3.93
CA LEU A 34 -5.33 9.03 -3.81
C LEU A 34 -4.93 9.28 -2.36
N ALA A 35 -3.97 8.51 -1.83
CA ALA A 35 -3.45 8.76 -0.48
C ALA A 35 -2.83 10.16 -0.39
N MET A 36 -3.23 10.94 0.63
CA MET A 36 -2.68 12.27 0.83
C MET A 36 -1.18 12.19 1.10
N SER A 37 -0.42 13.02 0.39
CA SER A 37 1.03 13.06 0.48
C SER A 37 1.51 14.45 0.08
N SER A 38 2.46 15.02 0.81
CA SER A 38 3.13 16.26 0.38
C SER A 38 3.79 16.10 -1.00
N ARG A 39 4.20 14.87 -1.35
CA ARG A 39 4.75 14.54 -2.68
C ARG A 39 3.75 14.67 -3.83
N ASN A 40 2.44 14.71 -3.56
CA ASN A 40 1.44 14.86 -4.63
C ASN A 40 1.57 16.21 -5.34
N VAL A 41 2.16 17.22 -4.70
CA VAL A 41 2.43 18.54 -5.29
C VAL A 41 3.45 18.50 -6.44
N TYR A 42 4.26 17.44 -6.53
CA TYR A 42 5.28 17.29 -7.56
C TYR A 42 4.75 16.63 -8.84
N LEU A 43 3.52 16.13 -8.81
CA LEU A 43 2.88 15.50 -9.97
C LEU A 43 2.42 16.59 -10.93
N SER A 44 2.70 16.41 -12.21
CA SER A 44 1.97 17.10 -13.27
C SER A 44 0.47 16.71 -13.24
N PRO A 45 -0.42 17.48 -13.91
CA PRO A 45 -1.84 17.12 -13.98
C PRO A 45 -2.09 15.68 -14.48
N ASP A 46 -1.39 15.26 -15.53
CA ASP A 46 -1.52 13.91 -16.12
C ASP A 46 -1.00 12.82 -15.16
N GLU A 47 0.13 13.06 -14.50
CA GLU A 47 0.67 12.15 -13.48
C GLU A 47 -0.25 12.05 -12.27
N ARG A 48 -0.89 13.15 -11.87
CA ARG A 48 -1.84 13.18 -10.75
C ARG A 48 -3.10 12.38 -11.07
N GLU A 49 -3.62 12.48 -12.28
CA GLU A 49 -4.74 11.65 -12.72
C GLU A 49 -4.34 10.17 -12.79
N ALA A 50 -3.17 9.87 -13.36
CA ALA A 50 -2.64 8.51 -13.44
C ALA A 50 -2.44 7.87 -12.04
N ALA A 51 -1.97 8.64 -11.06
CA ALA A 51 -1.69 8.17 -9.70
C ALA A 51 -2.90 7.58 -8.96
N VAL A 52 -4.12 7.94 -9.38
CA VAL A 52 -5.36 7.37 -8.82
C VAL A 52 -5.44 5.84 -9.01
N CYS A 53 -4.68 5.27 -9.97
CA CYS A 53 -4.63 3.83 -10.18
C CYS A 53 -4.19 3.03 -8.95
N LEU A 54 -3.38 3.62 -8.05
CA LEU A 54 -2.96 2.95 -6.80
C LEU A 54 -4.16 2.61 -5.92
N SER A 55 -5.08 3.57 -5.76
CA SER A 55 -6.30 3.37 -4.98
C SER A 55 -7.24 2.37 -5.65
N ARG A 56 -7.28 2.33 -7.00
CA ARG A 56 -8.07 1.34 -7.75
C ARG A 56 -7.51 -0.07 -7.59
N ALA A 57 -6.19 -0.22 -7.67
CA ALA A 57 -5.51 -1.49 -7.47
C ALA A 57 -5.75 -2.06 -6.07
N ILE A 58 -5.68 -1.20 -5.04
CA ILE A 58 -6.01 -1.57 -3.65
C ILE A 58 -7.45 -2.08 -3.57
N ARG A 59 -8.44 -1.32 -4.04
CA ARG A 59 -9.85 -1.72 -3.99
C ARG A 59 -10.12 -3.01 -4.75
N LEU A 60 -9.44 -3.23 -5.88
CA LEU A 60 -9.54 -4.45 -6.65
C LEU A 60 -9.05 -5.67 -5.84
N VAL A 61 -7.89 -5.55 -5.19
CA VAL A 61 -7.37 -6.60 -4.32
C VAL A 61 -8.27 -6.85 -3.12
N GLU A 62 -8.75 -5.80 -2.46
CA GLU A 62 -9.70 -5.91 -1.35
C GLU A 62 -10.98 -6.64 -1.76
N SER A 63 -11.50 -6.38 -2.96
CA SER A 63 -12.68 -7.09 -3.48
C SER A 63 -12.39 -8.58 -3.66
N HIS A 64 -11.28 -8.93 -4.31
CA HIS A 64 -10.93 -10.34 -4.52
C HIS A 64 -10.65 -11.08 -3.22
N PHE A 65 -10.01 -10.41 -2.26
CA PHE A 65 -9.82 -10.94 -0.92
C PHE A 65 -11.17 -11.16 -0.22
N LYS A 66 -12.12 -10.23 -0.32
CA LYS A 66 -13.49 -10.42 0.21
C LYS A 66 -14.22 -11.59 -0.46
N ASP A 67 -13.95 -11.83 -1.75
CA ASP A 67 -14.53 -12.95 -2.52
C ASP A 67 -13.88 -14.31 -2.23
N GLY A 68 -12.87 -14.35 -1.34
CA GLY A 68 -12.26 -15.60 -0.87
C GLY A 68 -10.89 -15.90 -1.48
N GLU A 69 -10.35 -15.05 -2.35
CA GLU A 69 -8.98 -15.21 -2.84
C GLU A 69 -7.98 -15.03 -1.69
N ARG A 70 -7.02 -15.94 -1.58
CA ARG A 70 -6.00 -15.93 -0.52
C ARG A 70 -4.59 -16.09 -1.08
N GLU A 71 -4.43 -16.53 -2.32
CA GLU A 71 -3.13 -16.71 -2.94
C GLU A 71 -2.50 -15.36 -3.28
N ALA A 72 -1.35 -15.08 -2.67
CA ALA A 72 -0.67 -13.81 -2.81
C ALA A 72 -0.31 -13.52 -4.28
N ALA A 73 0.17 -14.52 -5.02
CA ALA A 73 0.53 -14.37 -6.43
C ALA A 73 -0.65 -13.89 -7.29
N VAL A 74 -1.87 -14.37 -7.02
CA VAL A 74 -3.08 -13.97 -7.74
C VAL A 74 -3.45 -12.53 -7.41
N LEU A 75 -3.44 -12.16 -6.13
CA LEU A 75 -3.74 -10.80 -5.69
C LEU A 75 -2.73 -9.78 -6.22
N LEU A 76 -1.44 -10.10 -6.15
CA LEU A 76 -0.34 -9.26 -6.67
C LEU A 76 -0.48 -9.05 -8.18
N THR A 77 -0.69 -10.13 -8.94
CA THR A 77 -0.89 -10.06 -10.40
C THR A 77 -2.06 -9.13 -10.76
N LYS A 78 -3.14 -9.14 -9.97
CA LYS A 78 -4.30 -8.26 -10.19
C LYS A 78 -3.96 -6.80 -9.93
N ALA A 79 -3.26 -6.50 -8.84
CA ALA A 79 -2.81 -5.14 -8.52
C ALA A 79 -1.87 -4.60 -9.61
N GLU A 80 -0.86 -5.37 -9.99
CA GLU A 80 0.11 -5.01 -11.03
C GLU A 80 -0.57 -4.71 -12.35
N LYS A 81 -1.48 -5.59 -12.81
CA LYS A 81 -2.24 -5.39 -14.05
C LYS A 81 -3.12 -4.14 -14.00
N GLU A 82 -3.71 -3.81 -12.86
CA GLU A 82 -4.50 -2.58 -12.72
C GLU A 82 -3.62 -1.33 -12.79
N ILE A 83 -2.44 -1.34 -12.17
CA ILE A 83 -1.48 -0.24 -12.22
C ILE A 83 -0.93 -0.06 -13.63
N GLN A 84 -0.56 -1.15 -14.31
CA GLN A 84 0.01 -1.17 -15.67
C GLN A 84 -0.94 -0.65 -16.76
N LYS A 85 -2.24 -0.50 -16.48
CA LYS A 85 -3.17 0.21 -17.38
C LYS A 85 -2.83 1.69 -17.53
N GLN A 86 -2.02 2.25 -16.63
CA GLN A 86 -1.53 3.63 -16.70
C GLN A 86 -0.09 3.66 -17.22
N PRO A 87 0.17 4.17 -18.44
CA PRO A 87 1.51 4.19 -19.02
C PRO A 87 2.53 5.03 -18.24
N LEU A 88 2.06 6.00 -17.45
CA LEU A 88 2.90 6.86 -16.61
C LEU A 88 3.32 6.18 -15.29
N ALA A 89 2.75 5.03 -14.95
CA ALA A 89 3.04 4.32 -13.72
C ALA A 89 4.21 3.35 -13.92
N ILE A 90 5.29 3.56 -13.17
CA ILE A 90 6.44 2.65 -13.14
C ILE A 90 6.49 2.00 -11.77
N ILE A 91 6.14 0.71 -11.70
CA ILE A 91 6.12 -0.05 -10.44
C ILE A 91 7.56 -0.19 -9.92
N ASP A 92 7.76 0.20 -8.66
CA ASP A 92 8.96 -0.14 -7.88
C ASP A 92 8.74 -1.50 -7.24
N TYR A 93 7.64 -1.65 -6.49
CA TYR A 93 7.17 -2.93 -6.00
C TYR A 93 5.65 -2.95 -5.78
N VAL A 94 5.09 -4.16 -5.84
CA VAL A 94 3.79 -4.53 -5.30
C VAL A 94 4.03 -5.78 -4.47
N GLU A 95 3.83 -5.70 -3.16
CA GLU A 95 4.19 -6.75 -2.22
C GLU A 95 3.04 -7.04 -1.27
N LEU A 96 2.95 -8.30 -0.85
CA LEU A 96 1.96 -8.76 0.11
C LEU A 96 2.68 -9.46 1.25
N VAL A 97 2.71 -8.80 2.39
CA VAL A 97 3.57 -9.16 3.52
C VAL A 97 2.75 -9.37 4.79
N ASP A 98 3.31 -10.15 5.70
CA ASP A 98 2.76 -10.34 7.04
C ASP A 98 2.73 -9.01 7.81
N TYR A 99 1.64 -8.79 8.55
CA TYR A 99 1.40 -7.51 9.23
C TYR A 99 2.45 -7.19 10.32
N LEU A 100 2.99 -8.21 10.99
CA LEU A 100 3.90 -8.04 12.12
C LEU A 100 5.36 -8.14 11.67
N THR A 101 5.69 -9.19 10.94
CA THR A 101 7.07 -9.53 10.56
C THR A 101 7.53 -8.83 9.30
N LEU A 102 6.60 -8.31 8.49
CA LEU A 102 6.86 -7.76 7.15
C LEU A 102 7.49 -8.77 6.19
N ALA A 103 7.41 -10.07 6.49
CA ALA A 103 7.90 -11.13 5.63
C ALA A 103 6.92 -11.36 4.46
N PRO A 104 7.41 -11.64 3.24
CA PRO A 104 6.54 -11.97 2.11
C PRO A 104 5.66 -13.18 2.39
N LEU A 105 4.40 -13.11 1.97
CA LEU A 105 3.42 -14.18 2.14
C LEU A 105 3.19 -14.92 0.83
N LYS A 106 2.99 -16.25 0.94
CA LYS A 106 2.44 -17.06 -0.17
C LYS A 106 0.91 -17.04 -0.19
N ASN A 107 0.31 -17.05 1.00
CA ASN A 107 -1.13 -16.96 1.19
C ASN A 107 -1.42 -16.00 2.34
N VAL A 108 -2.50 -15.23 2.22
CA VAL A 108 -3.06 -14.47 3.34
C VAL A 108 -3.87 -15.44 4.19
N THR A 109 -3.56 -15.59 5.47
CA THR A 109 -4.34 -16.46 6.37
C THR A 109 -5.21 -15.70 7.34
N ASP A 110 -4.73 -14.54 7.78
CA ASP A 110 -5.38 -13.75 8.82
C ASP A 110 -5.25 -12.28 8.45
N ARG A 111 -4.07 -11.68 8.72
CA ARG A 111 -3.81 -10.26 8.48
C ARG A 111 -2.59 -10.07 7.59
N ALA A 112 -2.74 -9.28 6.53
CA ALA A 112 -1.64 -8.95 5.63
C ALA A 112 -1.63 -7.47 5.25
N ILE A 113 -0.48 -6.98 4.83
CA ILE A 113 -0.31 -5.65 4.24
C ILE A 113 -0.08 -5.84 2.74
N LEU A 114 -1.00 -5.32 1.92
CA LEU A 114 -0.69 -5.05 0.52
C LEU A 114 0.02 -3.70 0.46
N ALA A 115 1.30 -3.70 0.09
CA ALA A 115 2.12 -2.50 -0.02
C ALA A 115 2.47 -2.21 -1.49
N LEU A 116 2.29 -0.96 -1.89
CA LEU A 116 2.57 -0.48 -3.24
C LEU A 116 3.61 0.65 -3.18
N ALA A 117 4.58 0.61 -4.08
CA ALA A 117 5.42 1.74 -4.42
C ALA A 117 5.53 1.91 -5.93
N VAL A 118 5.21 3.10 -6.42
CA VAL A 118 5.11 3.38 -7.85
C VAL A 118 5.63 4.79 -8.13
N TYR A 119 6.41 4.93 -9.19
CA TYR A 119 6.87 6.20 -9.71
C TYR A 119 5.90 6.74 -10.76
N PHE A 120 5.68 8.05 -10.71
CA PHE A 120 5.04 8.86 -11.75
C PHE A 120 6.01 9.99 -12.09
N GLY A 121 6.64 9.91 -13.26
CA GLY A 121 7.81 10.72 -13.57
C GLY A 121 8.93 10.50 -12.54
N GLN A 122 9.32 11.54 -11.82
CA GLN A 122 10.32 11.46 -10.74
C GLN A 122 9.69 11.25 -9.34
N THR A 123 8.36 11.31 -9.24
CA THR A 123 7.66 11.27 -7.96
C THR A 123 7.37 9.84 -7.55
N ARG A 124 8.04 9.36 -6.50
CA ARG A 124 7.75 8.06 -5.88
C ARG A 124 6.60 8.17 -4.88
N LEU A 125 5.49 7.52 -5.18
CA LEU A 125 4.34 7.41 -4.29
C LEU A 125 4.31 6.03 -3.63
N ILE A 126 3.75 6.00 -2.42
CA ILE A 126 3.45 4.76 -1.72
C ILE A 126 1.99 4.77 -1.29
N ASP A 127 1.39 3.59 -1.30
CA ASP A 127 0.06 3.34 -0.75
C ASP A 127 0.02 1.91 -0.20
N ASN A 128 -0.93 1.63 0.68
CA ASN A 128 -1.15 0.29 1.20
C ASN A 128 -2.57 0.13 1.74
N THR A 129 -2.95 -1.12 1.93
CA THR A 129 -4.11 -1.49 2.74
C THR A 129 -3.78 -2.68 3.62
N ILE A 130 -4.58 -2.86 4.68
CA ILE A 130 -4.56 -4.05 5.50
C ILE A 130 -5.69 -4.95 5.02
N LEU A 131 -5.35 -6.19 4.68
CA LEU A 131 -6.31 -7.24 4.39
C LEU A 131 -6.56 -8.02 5.67
N GLU A 132 -7.82 -8.04 6.11
CA GLU A 132 -8.34 -8.72 7.30
C GLU A 132 -9.84 -9.04 7.12
#